data_AF-A0A7C6YUJ7-F1
#
_entry.id   AF-A0A7C6YUJ7-F1
#
_cell.length_a   1.000
_cell.length_b   1.000
_cell.length_c   1.000
_cell.angle_alpha   90.00
_cell.angle_beta   90.00
_cell.angle_gamma   90.00
#
_symmetry.space_group_name_H-M   'P 1'
#
loop_
_entity.id
_entity.type
_entity.pdbx_description
1 polymer ?
#
loop_
_entity_poly.entity_id
_entity_poly.type
_entity_poly.pdbx_seq_one_letter_code
_entity_poly.pdbx_strand_id
1 'polypeptide(L)'
;MSKSQGRVTLPAQAGYMKESLELLSRWGADAIRDCDGTELPPELKKTGAKIYSTYFVARGHNEFVKENMGECQQIYLMSKFQTARENKVAIPFMAGYFKEQIKPDYDHDPKKWWEVIDRTGGEVVDAKNWEVNKADETVVVHGAVPFHEYTVTFLAYVIWDPTQMYNHLTNNWGDVEHDIPFDVRKPKSRQFIHDYLDKWLAENEETDVVRFTTFFYHFTLVFNEEAREKYVDWFGYSASVSVEALEAFEEEKGYRLRPEDIVTAGYHNNPFICPTPKFRDFLDFQQKFVAQEAKKLVKKVQRAGKEAMMFLGDNWIGIEPYGKYFPQIGLDAVVGSVGGGTTLRMISEIPAVKYTEARFLPYFFPDTFREGNNPVVEAKSNWLAARRAILRKPVDRIGYGGYLSLAYKFPKFVSYVEKVADEFREIYENIAGQTPYTGLKVAVLNAWGRLRSWQAHMVAHAIPYKQTYTYAGVLEALSGSSVDVSFLSFDDILEEGIPSDVDVIINAGLRDTAFSGGAAWRDQKLLRLLREWIDQGGGFI
;
A
#
# COMPACT_ATOMS: atom_id res chain seq x y z
N MET A 1 34.46 18.19 -16.67
CA MET A 1 33.95 16.81 -16.73
C MET A 1 32.57 16.88 -17.35
N SER A 2 32.27 16.03 -18.34
CA SER A 2 30.90 15.92 -18.85
C SER A 2 29.98 15.50 -17.71
N LYS A 3 28.85 16.20 -17.55
CA LYS A 3 27.87 15.86 -16.52
C LYS A 3 27.34 14.44 -16.75
N SER A 4 27.33 13.59 -15.73
CA SER A 4 26.75 12.25 -15.85
C SER A 4 25.24 12.37 -16.03
N GLN A 5 24.68 11.53 -16.90
CA GLN A 5 23.25 11.50 -17.24
C GLN A 5 22.71 10.08 -17.01
N GLY A 6 21.41 9.97 -16.77
CA GLY A 6 20.74 8.70 -16.56
C GLY A 6 20.24 8.46 -15.14
N ARG A 7 19.40 7.44 -15.00
CA ARG A 7 18.88 6.91 -13.72
C ARG A 7 18.07 7.91 -12.90
N VAL A 8 17.57 8.96 -13.54
CA VAL A 8 16.76 9.99 -12.90
C VAL A 8 15.49 10.21 -13.70
N THR A 9 14.35 10.04 -13.04
CA THR A 9 13.02 10.28 -13.60
C THR A 9 12.50 11.65 -13.14
N LEU A 10 12.16 12.52 -14.10
CA LEU A 10 11.68 13.88 -13.89
C LEU A 10 10.13 13.94 -14.02
N PRO A 11 9.39 14.52 -13.07
CA PRO A 11 7.99 14.85 -13.31
C PRO A 11 7.88 16.07 -14.23
N ALA A 12 6.99 16.03 -15.22
CA ALA A 12 6.76 17.11 -16.15
C ALA A 12 5.29 17.53 -16.20
N GLN A 13 5.07 18.82 -16.45
CA GLN A 13 3.75 19.45 -16.34
C GLN A 13 3.45 20.26 -17.61
N ALA A 14 2.22 20.13 -18.12
CA ALA A 14 1.73 20.99 -19.19
C ALA A 14 1.86 22.48 -18.81
N GLY A 15 2.32 23.30 -19.76
CA GLY A 15 2.57 24.74 -19.55
C GLY A 15 3.91 25.10 -18.90
N TYR A 16 4.76 24.13 -18.52
CA TYR A 16 6.07 24.34 -17.88
C TYR A 16 7.22 23.72 -18.70
N MET A 17 7.13 23.86 -20.02
CA MET A 17 8.03 23.19 -20.96
C MET A 17 9.48 23.63 -20.85
N LYS A 18 9.71 24.94 -20.75
CA LYS A 18 11.06 25.50 -20.68
C LYS A 18 11.78 25.03 -19.41
N GLU A 19 11.07 25.07 -18.30
CA GLU A 19 11.52 24.62 -16.99
C GLU A 19 11.77 23.11 -16.99
N SER A 20 10.90 22.33 -17.63
CA SER A 20 11.07 20.88 -17.77
C SER A 20 12.34 20.54 -18.55
N LEU A 21 12.61 21.21 -19.68
CA LEU A 21 13.83 21.00 -20.47
C LEU A 21 15.09 21.44 -19.73
N GLU A 22 15.01 22.56 -18.99
CA GLU A 22 16.11 23.01 -18.14
C GLU A 22 16.42 21.95 -17.08
N LEU A 23 15.41 21.47 -16.35
CA LEU A 23 15.59 20.49 -15.28
C LEU A 23 15.97 19.10 -15.79
N LEU A 24 15.51 18.69 -16.98
CA LEU A 24 15.96 17.46 -17.63
C LEU A 24 17.48 17.48 -17.81
N SER A 25 18.02 18.59 -18.32
CA SER A 25 19.47 18.78 -18.48
C SER A 25 20.19 18.96 -17.14
N ARG A 26 19.64 19.78 -16.24
CA ARG A 26 20.26 20.09 -14.94
C ARG A 26 20.25 18.91 -13.97
N TRP A 27 19.29 18.02 -14.01
CA TRP A 27 19.31 16.83 -13.14
C TRP A 27 19.95 15.62 -13.85
N GLY A 28 20.23 15.74 -15.16
CA GLY A 28 20.73 14.65 -15.98
C GLY A 28 19.70 13.52 -16.09
N ALA A 29 18.42 13.88 -16.15
CA ALA A 29 17.32 12.93 -16.22
C ALA A 29 17.18 12.32 -17.62
N ASP A 30 16.89 11.02 -17.65
CA ASP A 30 16.74 10.19 -18.84
C ASP A 30 15.33 9.62 -18.99
N ALA A 31 14.44 9.89 -18.04
CA ALA A 31 13.03 9.56 -18.11
C ALA A 31 12.17 10.74 -17.65
N ILE A 32 10.97 10.84 -18.21
CA ILE A 32 9.98 11.86 -17.90
C ILE A 32 8.65 11.18 -17.60
N ARG A 33 7.96 11.67 -16.57
CA ARG A 33 6.63 11.20 -16.14
C ARG A 33 5.63 12.36 -16.09
N ASP A 34 4.39 12.13 -16.49
CA ASP A 34 3.28 13.09 -16.37
C ASP A 34 3.02 13.53 -14.91
N CYS A 35 2.68 14.80 -14.65
CA CYS A 35 2.19 15.20 -13.33
C CYS A 35 0.76 14.70 -13.10
N ASP A 36 0.37 14.55 -11.83
CA ASP A 36 -0.97 14.06 -11.49
C ASP A 36 -2.07 14.94 -12.09
N GLY A 37 -2.98 14.32 -12.83
CA GLY A 37 -4.09 15.02 -13.51
C GLY A 37 -3.68 15.82 -14.74
N THR A 38 -2.50 15.56 -15.33
CA THR A 38 -2.02 16.25 -16.52
C THR A 38 -1.54 15.27 -17.59
N GLU A 39 -1.53 15.70 -18.86
CA GLU A 39 -0.94 14.94 -19.95
C GLU A 39 0.44 15.49 -20.32
N LEU A 40 1.33 14.60 -20.79
CA LEU A 40 2.65 15.01 -21.27
C LEU A 40 2.53 15.80 -22.58
N PRO A 41 3.11 17.02 -22.64
CA PRO A 41 3.16 17.79 -23.87
C PRO A 41 3.87 17.01 -25.00
N PRO A 42 3.35 17.05 -26.25
CA PRO A 42 3.93 16.32 -27.39
C PRO A 42 5.40 16.63 -27.65
N GLU A 43 5.87 17.81 -27.26
CA GLU A 43 7.26 18.25 -27.46
C GLU A 43 8.25 17.54 -26.52
N LEU A 44 7.83 17.14 -25.30
CA LEU A 44 8.71 16.39 -24.38
C LEU A 44 9.02 14.98 -24.91
N LYS A 45 8.11 14.42 -25.72
CA LYS A 45 8.27 13.13 -26.40
C LYS A 45 9.44 13.14 -27.41
N LYS A 46 9.92 14.33 -27.81
CA LYS A 46 11.03 14.51 -28.77
C LYS A 46 12.39 14.69 -28.09
N THR A 47 12.45 14.66 -26.76
CA THR A 47 13.70 14.89 -26.00
C THR A 47 14.66 13.69 -26.03
N GLY A 48 14.17 12.51 -26.43
CA GLY A 48 14.91 11.25 -26.36
C GLY A 48 14.93 10.62 -24.96
N ALA A 49 14.29 11.24 -23.97
CA ALA A 49 14.07 10.64 -22.66
C ALA A 49 12.97 9.56 -22.74
N LYS A 50 13.08 8.51 -21.91
CA LYS A 50 12.03 7.50 -21.77
C LYS A 50 10.74 8.15 -21.27
N ILE A 51 9.63 7.81 -21.88
CA ILE A 51 8.30 8.33 -21.54
C ILE A 51 7.57 7.37 -20.63
N TYR A 52 7.31 7.82 -19.40
CA TYR A 52 6.54 7.11 -18.39
C TYR A 52 5.13 7.69 -18.40
N SER A 53 4.16 6.82 -18.63
CA SER A 53 2.74 7.21 -18.61
C SER A 53 2.06 6.55 -17.45
N THR A 54 1.48 7.37 -16.58
CA THR A 54 0.66 6.91 -15.46
C THR A 54 -0.59 6.21 -15.98
N TYR A 55 -0.87 5.01 -15.48
CA TYR A 55 -2.06 4.24 -15.85
C TYR A 55 -2.84 3.82 -14.60
N PHE A 56 -4.11 4.23 -14.55
CA PHE A 56 -5.05 3.87 -13.49
C PHE A 56 -5.94 2.74 -13.98
N VAL A 57 -5.89 1.58 -13.31
CA VAL A 57 -6.59 0.38 -13.81
C VAL A 57 -8.07 0.38 -13.42
N ALA A 58 -8.38 0.76 -12.17
CA ALA A 58 -9.68 0.55 -11.56
C ALA A 58 -10.40 1.85 -11.15
N ARG A 59 -10.01 2.99 -11.73
CA ARG A 59 -10.62 4.31 -11.52
C ARG A 59 -10.37 5.24 -12.72
N GLY A 60 -10.94 6.44 -12.70
CA GLY A 60 -10.78 7.44 -13.78
C GLY A 60 -11.69 7.20 -15.00
N HIS A 61 -12.68 6.30 -14.86
CA HIS A 61 -13.60 5.91 -15.93
C HIS A 61 -15.06 6.06 -15.47
N ASN A 62 -15.42 7.28 -15.06
CA ASN A 62 -16.73 7.56 -14.47
C ASN A 62 -17.90 7.25 -15.40
N GLU A 63 -17.74 7.42 -16.71
CA GLU A 63 -18.76 7.04 -17.71
C GLU A 63 -19.12 5.55 -17.61
N PHE A 64 -18.12 4.67 -17.52
CA PHE A 64 -18.32 3.23 -17.40
C PHE A 64 -18.98 2.85 -16.07
N VAL A 65 -18.43 3.31 -14.94
CA VAL A 65 -18.88 2.86 -13.62
C VAL A 65 -20.24 3.44 -13.23
N LYS A 66 -20.62 4.64 -13.70
CA LYS A 66 -21.97 5.20 -13.49
C LYS A 66 -23.06 4.32 -14.12
N GLU A 67 -22.77 3.66 -15.22
CA GLU A 67 -23.68 2.68 -15.85
C GLU A 67 -23.64 1.31 -15.14
N ASN A 68 -22.69 1.08 -14.24
CA ASN A 68 -22.39 -0.21 -13.62
C ASN A 68 -22.14 -0.09 -12.11
N MET A 69 -22.90 0.75 -11.40
CA MET A 69 -22.68 1.05 -9.97
C MET A 69 -22.70 -0.17 -9.03
N GLY A 70 -23.35 -1.27 -9.42
CA GLY A 70 -23.30 -2.55 -8.67
C GLY A 70 -21.96 -3.28 -8.75
N GLU A 71 -21.02 -2.76 -9.53
CA GLU A 71 -19.64 -3.25 -9.66
C GLU A 71 -18.60 -2.33 -9.00
N CYS A 72 -19.04 -1.31 -8.25
CA CYS A 72 -18.13 -0.50 -7.43
C CYS A 72 -17.38 -1.36 -6.41
N GLN A 73 -16.18 -0.91 -6.01
CA GLN A 73 -15.43 -1.57 -4.94
C GLN A 73 -16.21 -1.57 -3.63
N GLN A 74 -16.06 -2.63 -2.84
CA GLN A 74 -16.71 -2.77 -1.55
C GLN A 74 -15.69 -2.80 -0.41
N ILE A 75 -16.15 -2.41 0.76
CA ILE A 75 -15.38 -2.41 2.00
C ILE A 75 -16.25 -2.86 3.16
N TYR A 76 -15.70 -3.68 4.05
CA TYR A 76 -16.31 -3.91 5.35
C TYR A 76 -15.92 -2.79 6.32
N LEU A 77 -16.92 -2.23 7.01
CA LEU A 77 -16.78 -1.18 8.02
C LEU A 77 -17.49 -1.61 9.31
N MET A 78 -17.12 -1.01 10.45
CA MET A 78 -17.78 -1.25 11.73
C MET A 78 -18.35 0.05 12.31
N SER A 79 -19.54 -0.02 12.88
CA SER A 79 -20.11 1.08 13.65
C SER A 79 -19.23 1.40 14.87
N LYS A 80 -19.46 2.57 15.47
CA LYS A 80 -19.03 2.80 16.86
C LYS A 80 -19.75 1.81 17.79
N PHE A 81 -19.16 1.58 18.96
CA PHE A 81 -19.79 0.84 20.05
C PHE A 81 -21.02 1.62 20.53
N GLN A 82 -22.13 0.90 20.69
CA GLN A 82 -23.38 1.47 21.17
C GLN A 82 -23.86 0.69 22.39
N THR A 83 -23.92 1.35 23.54
CA THR A 83 -24.46 0.75 24.77
C THR A 83 -25.98 0.66 24.69
N ALA A 84 -26.53 -0.53 24.90
CA ALA A 84 -27.96 -0.73 25.09
C ALA A 84 -28.36 -0.23 26.49
N ARG A 85 -29.38 0.63 26.61
CA ARG A 85 -29.90 1.07 27.93
C ARG A 85 -31.13 0.29 28.37
N GLU A 86 -31.75 -0.39 27.43
CA GLU A 86 -32.96 -1.17 27.57
C GLU A 86 -32.82 -2.44 26.70
N ASN A 87 -33.89 -3.21 26.55
CA ASN A 87 -33.88 -4.43 25.74
C ASN A 87 -33.91 -4.18 24.21
N LYS A 88 -33.70 -2.93 23.80
CA LYS A 88 -33.65 -2.47 22.43
C LYS A 88 -32.50 -1.47 22.29
N VAL A 89 -31.74 -1.55 21.20
CA VAL A 89 -30.69 -0.58 20.90
C VAL A 89 -30.68 -0.25 19.41
N ALA A 90 -30.62 1.04 19.09
CA ALA A 90 -30.45 1.53 17.73
C ALA A 90 -29.00 1.93 17.52
N ILE A 91 -28.35 1.37 16.49
CA ILE A 91 -26.94 1.53 16.19
C ILE A 91 -26.83 2.34 14.89
N PRO A 92 -26.44 3.63 14.94
CA PRO A 92 -26.24 4.44 13.74
C PRO A 92 -24.90 4.06 13.08
N PHE A 93 -24.94 3.11 12.13
CA PHE A 93 -23.73 2.45 11.65
C PHE A 93 -22.88 3.32 10.73
N MET A 94 -23.48 4.30 10.04
CA MET A 94 -22.76 5.29 9.23
C MET A 94 -22.19 6.47 10.05
N ALA A 95 -22.48 6.57 11.35
CA ALA A 95 -22.05 7.71 12.17
C ALA A 95 -20.52 7.84 12.22
N GLY A 96 -20.01 9.00 11.79
CA GLY A 96 -18.59 9.32 11.72
C GLY A 96 -17.87 8.80 10.48
N TYR A 97 -18.58 8.38 9.43
CA TYR A 97 -18.04 8.04 8.11
C TYR A 97 -18.38 9.14 7.09
N PHE A 98 -17.49 9.35 6.11
CA PHE A 98 -17.70 10.34 5.07
C PHE A 98 -18.67 9.82 3.99
N LYS A 99 -19.85 10.45 3.89
CA LYS A 99 -20.92 10.01 2.98
C LYS A 99 -20.62 10.21 1.50
N GLU A 100 -19.67 11.08 1.16
CA GLU A 100 -19.20 11.22 -0.22
C GLU A 100 -18.20 10.14 -0.61
N GLN A 101 -17.54 9.49 0.36
CA GLN A 101 -16.64 8.38 0.10
C GLN A 101 -17.37 7.03 0.09
N ILE A 102 -18.32 6.84 1.02
CA ILE A 102 -18.87 5.53 1.32
C ILE A 102 -20.41 5.55 1.27
N LYS A 103 -20.98 4.51 0.63
CA LYS A 103 -22.41 4.26 0.59
C LYS A 103 -22.74 2.84 1.07
N PRO A 104 -23.61 2.64 2.07
CA PRO A 104 -24.01 1.29 2.49
C PRO A 104 -24.52 0.43 1.34
N ASP A 105 -24.12 -0.84 1.32
CA ASP A 105 -24.59 -1.80 0.32
C ASP A 105 -25.95 -2.37 0.75
N TYR A 106 -26.97 -2.06 -0.05
CA TYR A 106 -28.32 -2.59 0.10
C TYR A 106 -28.76 -3.46 -1.07
N ASP A 107 -27.86 -3.69 -2.05
CA ASP A 107 -28.11 -4.57 -3.19
C ASP A 107 -27.97 -6.03 -2.77
N HIS A 108 -27.15 -6.29 -1.76
CA HIS A 108 -26.97 -7.59 -1.15
C HIS A 108 -27.64 -7.67 0.22
N ASP A 109 -28.14 -8.85 0.59
CA ASP A 109 -28.89 -9.07 1.84
C ASP A 109 -28.04 -8.77 3.09
N PRO A 110 -28.37 -7.73 3.88
CA PRO A 110 -27.66 -7.44 5.12
C PRO A 110 -27.65 -8.63 6.09
N LYS A 111 -28.70 -9.46 6.12
CA LYS A 111 -28.76 -10.62 7.02
C LYS A 111 -27.74 -11.70 6.70
N LYS A 112 -27.29 -11.76 5.44
CA LYS A 112 -26.27 -12.70 4.96
C LYS A 112 -24.87 -12.10 5.11
N TRP A 113 -24.71 -10.81 4.88
CA TRP A 113 -23.39 -10.18 4.69
C TRP A 113 -22.95 -9.25 5.82
N TRP A 114 -23.86 -8.81 6.69
CA TRP A 114 -23.54 -7.97 7.84
C TRP A 114 -23.61 -8.80 9.13
N GLU A 115 -22.98 -8.31 10.18
CA GLU A 115 -22.92 -9.01 11.46
C GLU A 115 -23.13 -8.02 12.61
N VAL A 116 -24.04 -8.36 13.52
CA VAL A 116 -24.25 -7.61 14.77
C VAL A 116 -23.65 -8.42 15.90
N ILE A 117 -22.79 -7.80 16.70
CA ILE A 117 -22.09 -8.46 17.80
C ILE A 117 -22.40 -7.74 19.10
N ASP A 118 -22.82 -8.50 20.11
CA ASP A 118 -22.75 -8.10 21.51
C ASP A 118 -21.29 -8.20 21.94
N ARG A 119 -20.62 -7.06 22.02
CA ARG A 119 -19.20 -6.96 22.34
C ARG A 119 -18.91 -7.21 23.81
N THR A 120 -19.89 -7.05 24.69
CA THR A 120 -19.75 -7.36 26.12
C THR A 120 -19.89 -8.85 26.37
N GLY A 121 -20.87 -9.50 25.73
CA GLY A 121 -21.09 -10.94 25.82
C GLY A 121 -20.15 -11.79 24.94
N GLY A 122 -19.61 -11.20 23.88
CA GLY A 122 -18.77 -11.89 22.89
C GLY A 122 -19.55 -12.70 21.86
N GLU A 123 -20.86 -12.49 21.76
CA GLU A 123 -21.78 -13.32 20.97
C GLU A 123 -22.32 -12.59 19.74
N VAL A 124 -22.55 -13.35 18.67
CA VAL A 124 -23.21 -12.83 17.46
C VAL A 124 -24.71 -12.78 17.72
N VAL A 125 -25.33 -11.63 17.45
CA VAL A 125 -26.78 -11.48 17.58
C VAL A 125 -27.46 -12.14 16.39
N ASP A 126 -28.38 -13.07 16.68
CA ASP A 126 -29.18 -13.79 15.67
C ASP A 126 -29.82 -12.81 14.68
N ALA A 127 -29.74 -13.12 13.38
CA ALA A 127 -30.27 -12.33 12.28
C ALA A 127 -31.75 -11.95 12.46
N LYS A 128 -32.56 -12.77 13.14
CA LYS A 128 -33.97 -12.48 13.42
C LYS A 128 -34.20 -11.40 14.48
N ASN A 129 -33.18 -11.12 15.29
CA ASN A 129 -33.25 -10.20 16.44
C ASN A 129 -32.77 -8.79 16.11
N TRP A 130 -32.53 -8.47 14.84
CA TRP A 130 -32.24 -7.10 14.44
C TRP A 130 -32.91 -6.78 13.11
N GLU A 131 -32.92 -5.51 12.70
CA GLU A 131 -33.39 -5.06 11.40
C GLU A 131 -32.65 -3.80 10.96
N VAL A 132 -32.53 -3.60 9.64
CA VAL A 132 -31.90 -2.40 9.06
C VAL A 132 -32.98 -1.40 8.69
N ASN A 133 -32.91 -0.20 9.26
CA ASN A 133 -33.65 0.95 8.78
C ASN A 133 -32.77 1.73 7.79
N LYS A 134 -33.07 1.55 6.50
CA LYS A 134 -32.31 2.17 5.39
C LYS A 134 -32.43 3.69 5.34
N ALA A 135 -33.55 4.25 5.77
CA ALA A 135 -33.80 5.69 5.73
C ALA A 135 -32.95 6.44 6.75
N ASP A 136 -32.80 5.84 7.94
CA ASP A 136 -32.06 6.45 9.05
C ASP A 136 -30.61 5.94 9.16
N GLU A 137 -30.20 4.98 8.30
CA GLU A 137 -28.90 4.29 8.37
C GLU A 137 -28.62 3.73 9.79
N THR A 138 -29.65 3.09 10.36
CA THR A 138 -29.57 2.47 11.69
C THR A 138 -29.85 0.97 11.62
N VAL A 139 -29.18 0.21 12.48
CA VAL A 139 -29.58 -1.15 12.81
C VAL A 139 -30.24 -1.15 14.18
N VAL A 140 -31.46 -1.69 14.24
CA VAL A 140 -32.21 -1.84 15.49
C VAL A 140 -32.06 -3.28 15.96
N VAL A 141 -31.54 -3.46 17.17
CA VAL A 141 -31.43 -4.77 17.83
C VAL A 141 -32.54 -4.89 18.87
N HIS A 142 -33.22 -6.04 18.86
CA HIS A 142 -34.28 -6.42 19.79
C HIS A 142 -33.78 -7.52 20.73
N GLY A 143 -34.25 -7.49 21.98
CA GLY A 143 -33.80 -8.44 23.01
C GLY A 143 -32.35 -8.19 23.43
N ALA A 144 -31.85 -6.97 23.30
CA ALA A 144 -30.53 -6.59 23.79
C ALA A 144 -30.45 -6.76 25.31
N VAL A 145 -29.29 -7.15 25.83
CA VAL A 145 -29.01 -7.13 27.26
C VAL A 145 -28.70 -5.69 27.68
N PRO A 146 -29.44 -5.09 28.63
CA PRO A 146 -29.15 -3.75 29.12
C PRO A 146 -27.71 -3.63 29.62
N PHE A 147 -27.07 -2.52 29.27
CA PHE A 147 -25.69 -2.13 29.55
C PHE A 147 -24.60 -2.94 28.84
N HIS A 148 -24.96 -3.83 27.91
CA HIS A 148 -24.00 -4.38 26.97
C HIS A 148 -23.74 -3.40 25.81
N GLU A 149 -22.56 -3.50 25.21
CA GLU A 149 -22.18 -2.75 24.02
C GLU A 149 -22.35 -3.58 22.75
N TYR A 150 -22.92 -2.96 21.72
CA TYR A 150 -23.19 -3.61 20.44
C TYR A 150 -22.50 -2.86 19.30
N THR A 151 -22.09 -3.61 18.29
CA THR A 151 -21.59 -3.05 17.02
C THR A 151 -22.24 -3.75 15.85
N VAL A 152 -22.30 -3.06 14.71
CA VAL A 152 -22.62 -3.67 13.43
C VAL A 152 -21.40 -3.57 12.52
N THR A 153 -20.99 -4.71 11.96
CA THR A 153 -20.08 -4.76 10.81
C THR A 153 -20.93 -4.83 9.55
N PHE A 154 -20.76 -3.88 8.65
CA PHE A 154 -21.58 -3.71 7.45
C PHE A 154 -20.73 -3.56 6.20
N LEU A 155 -21.28 -4.02 5.07
CA LEU A 155 -20.67 -3.88 3.77
C LEU A 155 -21.11 -2.54 3.15
N ALA A 156 -20.18 -1.85 2.50
CA ALA A 156 -20.44 -0.59 1.85
C ALA A 156 -19.66 -0.47 0.53
N TYR A 157 -20.23 0.24 -0.43
CA TYR A 157 -19.55 0.66 -1.64
C TYR A 157 -18.61 1.84 -1.37
N VAL A 158 -17.43 1.80 -1.98
CA VAL A 158 -16.53 2.93 -2.10
C VAL A 158 -16.92 3.70 -3.36
N ILE A 159 -17.47 4.89 -3.18
CA ILE A 159 -17.99 5.75 -4.27
C ILE A 159 -17.08 6.96 -4.55
N TRP A 160 -15.93 7.03 -3.89
CA TRP A 160 -14.86 7.98 -4.20
C TRP A 160 -13.51 7.31 -3.92
N ASP A 161 -12.66 7.21 -4.94
CA ASP A 161 -11.33 6.61 -4.84
C ASP A 161 -10.50 7.31 -3.76
N PRO A 162 -9.92 6.59 -2.79
CA PRO A 162 -9.26 7.23 -1.65
C PRO A 162 -8.05 8.09 -2.02
N THR A 163 -7.22 7.69 -3.00
CA THR A 163 -6.07 8.51 -3.44
C THR A 163 -6.54 9.74 -4.21
N GLN A 164 -7.51 9.61 -5.12
CA GLN A 164 -8.07 10.75 -5.85
C GLN A 164 -8.74 11.74 -4.88
N MET A 165 -9.48 11.24 -3.89
CA MET A 165 -10.09 12.06 -2.83
C MET A 165 -9.02 12.80 -2.03
N TYR A 166 -7.97 12.11 -1.57
CA TYR A 166 -6.86 12.75 -0.85
C TYR A 166 -6.23 13.87 -1.67
N ASN A 167 -5.95 13.63 -2.96
CA ASN A 167 -5.38 14.62 -3.85
C ASN A 167 -6.33 15.79 -4.11
N HIS A 168 -7.62 15.52 -4.31
CA HIS A 168 -8.66 16.51 -4.51
C HIS A 168 -8.76 17.45 -3.30
N LEU A 169 -8.86 16.90 -2.10
CA LEU A 169 -8.97 17.67 -0.85
C LEU A 169 -7.68 18.44 -0.55
N THR A 170 -6.52 17.83 -0.77
CA THR A 170 -5.21 18.46 -0.48
C THR A 170 -4.90 19.61 -1.42
N ASN A 171 -5.24 19.47 -2.71
CA ASN A 171 -4.97 20.49 -3.73
C ASN A 171 -6.16 21.42 -4.00
N ASN A 172 -7.30 21.19 -3.33
CA ASN A 172 -8.54 21.95 -3.51
C ASN A 172 -8.98 22.02 -4.98
N TRP A 173 -9.18 20.85 -5.60
CA TRP A 173 -9.55 20.76 -7.02
C TRP A 173 -10.96 21.29 -7.36
N GLY A 174 -11.78 21.65 -6.37
CA GLY A 174 -13.07 22.32 -6.59
C GLY A 174 -14.11 21.35 -7.18
N ASP A 175 -14.72 21.70 -8.31
CA ASP A 175 -15.80 20.89 -8.90
C ASP A 175 -15.30 19.74 -9.81
N VAL A 176 -14.01 19.38 -9.73
CA VAL A 176 -13.48 18.22 -10.46
C VAL A 176 -14.20 16.97 -10.00
N GLU A 177 -14.75 16.23 -10.96
CA GLU A 177 -15.54 15.05 -10.69
C GLU A 177 -14.77 14.00 -9.86
N HIS A 178 -15.45 13.35 -8.92
CA HIS A 178 -14.88 12.36 -8.02
C HIS A 178 -14.74 11.02 -8.74
N ASP A 179 -13.52 10.50 -8.85
CA ASP A 179 -13.29 9.18 -9.44
C ASP A 179 -13.99 8.10 -8.63
N ILE A 180 -14.85 7.29 -9.27
CA ILE A 180 -15.52 6.16 -8.62
C ILE A 180 -14.73 4.88 -8.92
N PRO A 181 -14.22 4.16 -7.91
CA PRO A 181 -13.45 2.93 -8.12
C PRO A 181 -14.37 1.72 -8.36
N PHE A 182 -13.92 0.79 -9.21
CA PHE A 182 -14.68 -0.42 -9.57
C PHE A 182 -13.89 -1.72 -9.34
N ASP A 183 -14.59 -2.82 -9.09
CA ASP A 183 -14.01 -4.11 -8.69
C ASP A 183 -13.76 -5.00 -9.91
N VAL A 184 -12.48 -5.29 -10.18
CA VAL A 184 -12.04 -6.19 -11.26
C VAL A 184 -12.57 -7.63 -11.11
N ARG A 185 -13.04 -8.02 -9.93
CA ARG A 185 -13.68 -9.33 -9.76
C ARG A 185 -15.03 -9.39 -10.46
N LYS A 186 -15.69 -8.25 -10.68
CA LYS A 186 -16.99 -8.19 -11.35
C LYS A 186 -16.82 -8.32 -12.87
N PRO A 187 -17.70 -9.05 -13.57
CA PRO A 187 -17.48 -9.41 -14.97
C PRO A 187 -17.33 -8.23 -15.93
N LYS A 188 -18.17 -7.19 -15.83
CA LYS A 188 -18.12 -6.07 -16.78
C LYS A 188 -16.87 -5.22 -16.55
N SER A 189 -16.54 -4.97 -15.29
CA SER A 189 -15.34 -4.25 -14.85
C SER A 189 -14.09 -4.98 -15.31
N ARG A 190 -14.05 -6.30 -15.13
CA ARG A 190 -12.95 -7.14 -15.64
C ARG A 190 -12.78 -7.01 -17.14
N GLN A 191 -13.88 -7.13 -17.89
CA GLN A 191 -13.82 -6.98 -19.34
C GLN A 191 -13.34 -5.58 -19.73
N PHE A 192 -13.93 -4.55 -19.13
CA PHE A 192 -13.62 -3.15 -19.40
C PHE A 192 -12.13 -2.83 -19.23
N ILE A 193 -11.49 -3.27 -18.14
CA ILE A 193 -10.06 -2.96 -17.95
C ILE A 193 -9.15 -3.59 -19.00
N HIS A 194 -9.52 -4.76 -19.55
CA HIS A 194 -8.74 -5.42 -20.59
C HIS A 194 -8.92 -4.76 -21.94
N ASP A 195 -10.17 -4.41 -22.27
CA ASP A 195 -10.53 -3.79 -23.54
C ASP A 195 -10.00 -2.35 -23.58
N TYR A 196 -10.11 -1.61 -22.47
CA TYR A 196 -9.58 -0.26 -22.36
C TYR A 196 -8.06 -0.23 -22.41
N LEU A 197 -7.36 -1.18 -21.77
CA LEU A 197 -5.90 -1.23 -21.85
C LEU A 197 -5.42 -1.48 -23.30
N ASP A 198 -6.09 -2.35 -24.06
CA ASP A 198 -5.73 -2.59 -25.46
C ASP A 198 -5.91 -1.33 -26.30
N LYS A 199 -7.02 -0.61 -26.11
CA LYS A 199 -7.27 0.68 -26.77
C LYS A 199 -6.22 1.71 -26.37
N TRP A 200 -5.98 1.88 -25.08
CA TRP A 200 -5.03 2.85 -24.55
C TRP A 200 -3.61 2.59 -25.06
N LEU A 201 -3.18 1.32 -25.12
CA LEU A 201 -1.86 0.94 -25.65
C LEU A 201 -1.71 1.33 -27.12
N ALA A 202 -2.77 1.20 -27.93
CA ALA A 202 -2.78 1.60 -29.34
C ALA A 202 -2.79 3.13 -29.51
N GLU A 203 -3.40 3.87 -28.58
CA GLU A 203 -3.48 5.34 -28.63
C GLU A 203 -2.24 6.04 -28.07
N ASN A 204 -1.38 5.33 -27.33
CA ASN A 204 -0.22 5.89 -26.62
C ASN A 204 1.11 5.24 -27.09
N GLU A 205 1.34 5.22 -28.40
CA GLU A 205 2.49 4.56 -29.05
C GLU A 205 3.85 5.05 -28.52
N GLU A 206 3.95 6.34 -28.16
CA GLU A 206 5.15 6.98 -27.60
C GLU A 206 5.55 6.50 -26.21
N THR A 207 4.66 5.82 -25.48
CA THR A 207 4.93 5.42 -24.10
C THR A 207 5.98 4.31 -24.10
N ASP A 208 7.08 4.50 -23.39
CA ASP A 208 8.09 3.47 -23.19
C ASP A 208 7.76 2.60 -21.98
N VAL A 209 7.25 3.21 -20.92
CA VAL A 209 6.95 2.56 -19.64
C VAL A 209 5.52 2.87 -19.21
N VAL A 210 4.70 1.82 -19.09
CA VAL A 210 3.36 1.92 -18.49
C VAL A 210 3.53 1.81 -16.98
N ARG A 211 3.32 2.92 -16.29
CA ARG A 211 3.41 3.02 -14.84
C ARG A 211 2.04 2.79 -14.22
N PHE A 212 1.71 1.53 -13.95
CA PHE A 212 0.55 1.13 -13.17
C PHE A 212 0.58 1.84 -11.81
N THR A 213 -0.42 2.69 -11.53
CA THR A 213 -0.52 3.49 -10.30
C THR A 213 -1.87 3.31 -9.61
N THR A 214 -2.22 2.12 -9.13
CA THR A 214 -1.42 0.89 -9.13
C THR A 214 -2.15 -0.19 -9.91
N PHE A 215 -2.82 -1.12 -9.25
CA PHE A 215 -3.64 -2.14 -9.88
C PHE A 215 -5.09 -2.01 -9.41
N PHE A 216 -5.57 -2.93 -8.59
CA PHE A 216 -7.00 -3.12 -8.39
C PHE A 216 -7.48 -2.55 -7.06
N TYR A 217 -6.95 -3.03 -5.94
CA TYR A 217 -7.53 -2.75 -4.62
C TYR A 217 -6.68 -1.78 -3.81
N HIS A 218 -7.32 -0.71 -3.33
CA HIS A 218 -6.70 0.30 -2.48
C HIS A 218 -6.35 -0.29 -1.10
N PHE A 219 -5.28 0.22 -0.49
CA PHE A 219 -5.05 -0.03 0.94
C PHE A 219 -6.19 0.56 1.78
N THR A 220 -6.37 0.12 3.03
CA THR A 220 -7.54 0.56 3.79
C THR A 220 -7.37 2.02 4.19
N LEU A 221 -8.14 2.91 3.56
CA LEU A 221 -8.13 4.35 3.81
C LEU A 221 -9.56 4.88 3.83
N VAL A 222 -10.02 5.31 5.00
CA VAL A 222 -11.40 5.72 5.25
C VAL A 222 -11.42 7.10 5.89
N PHE A 223 -12.38 7.93 5.51
CA PHE A 223 -12.51 9.31 5.97
C PHE A 223 -13.74 9.50 6.87
N ASN A 224 -13.69 10.53 7.71
CA ASN A 224 -14.75 10.92 8.62
C ASN A 224 -15.65 12.02 8.02
N GLU A 225 -16.69 12.41 8.74
CA GLU A 225 -17.66 13.44 8.33
C GLU A 225 -17.04 14.83 8.06
N GLU A 226 -15.81 15.08 8.51
CA GLU A 226 -15.06 16.32 8.26
C GLU A 226 -14.11 16.21 7.06
N ALA A 227 -14.23 15.15 6.25
CA ALA A 227 -13.31 14.83 5.16
C ALA A 227 -11.84 14.72 5.64
N ARG A 228 -11.63 14.15 6.84
CA ARG A 228 -10.30 13.84 7.39
C ARG A 228 -10.12 12.34 7.52
N GLU A 229 -8.87 11.89 7.47
CA GLU A 229 -8.51 10.49 7.71
C GLU A 229 -9.12 10.00 9.04
N LYS A 230 -9.99 8.99 8.94
CA LYS A 230 -10.61 8.28 10.06
C LYS A 230 -9.80 7.04 10.42
N TYR A 231 -9.34 6.32 9.39
CA TYR A 231 -8.60 5.07 9.53
C TYR A 231 -7.67 4.91 8.32
N VAL A 232 -6.42 4.55 8.59
CA VAL A 232 -5.44 4.20 7.57
C VAL A 232 -4.67 2.95 7.98
N ASP A 233 -4.54 2.04 7.02
CA ASP A 233 -3.62 0.91 7.08
C ASP A 233 -3.10 0.66 5.66
N TRP A 234 -1.83 0.97 5.45
CA TRP A 234 -1.16 0.87 4.15
C TRP A 234 -1.09 -0.58 3.62
N PHE A 235 -1.33 -1.58 4.47
CA PHE A 235 -1.37 -3.01 4.13
C PHE A 235 -2.76 -3.62 4.24
N GLY A 236 -3.78 -2.81 4.53
CA GLY A 236 -5.09 -3.30 4.94
C GLY A 236 -5.91 -3.84 3.78
N TYR A 237 -6.49 -5.03 3.97
CA TYR A 237 -7.28 -5.75 2.95
C TYR A 237 -8.78 -5.44 2.97
N SER A 238 -9.24 -4.55 3.84
CA SER A 238 -10.68 -4.33 4.03
C SER A 238 -11.38 -3.79 2.78
N ALA A 239 -10.69 -3.04 1.91
CA ALA A 239 -11.19 -2.55 0.63
C ALA A 239 -10.98 -3.53 -0.55
N SER A 240 -10.61 -4.78 -0.26
CA SER A 240 -10.44 -5.85 -1.27
C SER A 240 -11.49 -6.95 -1.18
N VAL A 241 -12.51 -6.73 -0.35
CA VAL A 241 -13.67 -7.61 -0.22
C VAL A 241 -14.77 -7.19 -1.20
N SER A 242 -15.57 -8.16 -1.60
CA SER A 242 -16.87 -7.96 -2.27
C SER A 242 -17.71 -9.21 -2.03
N VAL A 243 -19.01 -9.15 -2.27
CA VAL A 243 -19.86 -10.36 -2.16
C VAL A 243 -19.31 -11.48 -3.04
N GLU A 244 -18.90 -11.17 -4.27
CA GLU A 244 -18.28 -12.13 -5.20
C GLU A 244 -16.93 -12.65 -4.70
N ALA A 245 -16.13 -11.83 -4.02
CA ALA A 245 -14.88 -12.29 -3.42
C ALA A 245 -15.15 -13.28 -2.27
N LEU A 246 -16.16 -13.00 -1.44
CA LEU A 246 -16.52 -13.83 -0.30
C LEU A 246 -17.20 -15.14 -0.74
N GLU A 247 -18.05 -15.12 -1.76
CA GLU A 247 -18.66 -16.33 -2.34
C GLU A 247 -17.62 -17.19 -3.05
N ALA A 248 -16.71 -16.59 -3.83
CA ALA A 248 -15.62 -17.32 -4.46
C ALA A 248 -14.62 -17.90 -3.44
N PHE A 249 -14.41 -17.20 -2.31
CA PHE A 249 -13.63 -17.74 -1.20
C PHE A 249 -14.31 -18.98 -0.58
N GLU A 250 -15.62 -18.88 -0.32
CA GLU A 250 -16.41 -19.97 0.25
C GLU A 250 -16.40 -21.21 -0.67
N GLU A 251 -16.50 -21.00 -1.98
CA GLU A 251 -16.39 -22.05 -3.00
C GLU A 251 -14.99 -22.70 -3.01
N GLU A 252 -13.91 -21.91 -2.97
CA GLU A 252 -12.53 -22.44 -3.03
C GLU A 252 -12.08 -23.12 -1.73
N LYS A 253 -12.46 -22.58 -0.57
CA LYS A 253 -11.97 -23.02 0.75
C LYS A 253 -12.95 -23.95 1.48
N GLY A 254 -14.20 -24.03 1.02
CA GLY A 254 -15.23 -24.90 1.61
C GLY A 254 -15.81 -24.40 2.93
N TYR A 255 -15.55 -23.13 3.30
CA TYR A 255 -16.16 -22.49 4.47
C TYR A 255 -16.32 -20.98 4.27
N ARG A 256 -17.30 -20.41 4.96
CA ARG A 256 -17.65 -18.99 4.88
C ARG A 256 -16.83 -18.14 5.86
N LEU A 257 -16.29 -17.03 5.39
CA LEU A 257 -15.73 -15.98 6.26
C LEU A 257 -16.85 -15.16 6.90
N ARG A 258 -16.68 -14.85 8.18
CA ARG A 258 -17.51 -13.86 8.88
C ARG A 258 -17.00 -12.45 8.58
N PRO A 259 -17.84 -11.41 8.64
CA PRO A 259 -17.36 -10.02 8.64
C PRO A 259 -16.31 -9.76 9.72
N GLU A 260 -16.45 -10.38 10.90
CA GLU A 260 -15.47 -10.30 11.99
C GLU A 260 -14.11 -10.92 11.65
N ASP A 261 -14.07 -11.94 10.77
CA ASP A 261 -12.81 -12.54 10.29
C ASP A 261 -11.99 -11.54 9.44
N ILE A 262 -12.59 -10.41 9.02
CA ILE A 262 -11.93 -9.30 8.31
C ILE A 262 -11.77 -8.07 9.21
N VAL A 263 -12.83 -7.61 9.90
CA VAL A 263 -12.83 -6.32 10.61
C VAL A 263 -12.24 -6.39 12.02
N THR A 264 -12.25 -7.56 12.67
CA THR A 264 -11.59 -7.80 13.96
C THR A 264 -11.79 -6.67 14.98
N ALA A 265 -13.01 -6.49 15.48
CA ALA A 265 -13.36 -5.43 16.43
C ALA A 265 -12.95 -4.00 16.03
N GLY A 266 -12.91 -3.72 14.72
CA GLY A 266 -12.53 -2.41 14.17
C GLY A 266 -11.04 -2.23 13.92
N TYR A 267 -10.21 -3.26 14.14
CA TYR A 267 -8.78 -3.25 13.78
C TYR A 267 -8.52 -3.58 12.32
N HIS A 268 -9.52 -4.03 11.57
CA HIS A 268 -9.45 -4.35 10.13
C HIS A 268 -8.34 -5.36 9.77
N ASN A 269 -8.02 -6.28 10.68
CA ASN A 269 -6.86 -7.19 10.60
C ASN A 269 -5.57 -6.46 10.16
N ASN A 270 -5.34 -5.26 10.70
CA ASN A 270 -4.10 -4.55 10.40
C ASN A 270 -2.87 -5.38 10.78
N PRO A 271 -1.69 -5.11 10.21
CA PRO A 271 -0.50 -5.93 10.44
C PRO A 271 0.02 -5.98 11.87
N PHE A 272 -0.51 -5.19 12.81
CA PHE A 272 -0.17 -5.30 14.22
C PHE A 272 -0.95 -6.42 14.91
N ILE A 273 -2.06 -6.90 14.34
CA ILE A 273 -2.82 -8.03 14.84
C ILE A 273 -2.17 -9.33 14.39
N CYS A 274 -1.96 -10.27 15.31
CA CYS A 274 -1.50 -11.61 14.93
C CYS A 274 -2.53 -12.23 13.97
N PRO A 275 -2.16 -12.55 12.72
CA PRO A 275 -3.13 -13.01 11.73
C PRO A 275 -3.70 -14.37 12.12
N THR A 276 -5.03 -14.48 12.06
CA THR A 276 -5.71 -15.77 12.26
C THR A 276 -5.50 -16.68 11.04
N PRO A 277 -5.60 -18.02 11.19
CA PRO A 277 -5.55 -18.93 10.04
C PRO A 277 -6.53 -18.55 8.93
N LYS A 278 -7.77 -18.18 9.30
CA LYS A 278 -8.79 -17.75 8.33
C LYS A 278 -8.41 -16.48 7.57
N PHE A 279 -7.81 -15.50 8.25
CA PHE A 279 -7.35 -14.29 7.58
C PHE A 279 -6.16 -14.59 6.67
N ARG A 280 -5.23 -15.46 7.08
CA ARG A 280 -4.14 -15.94 6.20
C ARG A 280 -4.67 -16.64 4.95
N ASP A 281 -5.72 -17.46 5.09
CA ASP A 281 -6.40 -18.08 3.94
C ASP A 281 -6.99 -17.03 3.00
N PHE A 282 -7.60 -15.97 3.53
CA PHE A 282 -8.14 -14.87 2.73
C PHE A 282 -7.04 -14.11 1.99
N LEU A 283 -5.93 -13.79 2.67
CA LEU A 283 -4.76 -13.16 2.05
C LEU A 283 -4.23 -13.99 0.88
N ASP A 284 -4.04 -15.29 1.09
CA ASP A 284 -3.57 -16.22 0.06
C ASP A 284 -4.52 -16.28 -1.16
N PHE A 285 -5.81 -16.44 -0.90
CA PHE A 285 -6.87 -16.42 -1.91
C PHE A 285 -6.86 -15.12 -2.73
N GLN A 286 -6.82 -13.97 -2.05
CA GLN A 286 -6.91 -12.67 -2.70
C GLN A 286 -5.64 -12.37 -3.50
N GLN A 287 -4.45 -12.68 -2.95
CA GLN A 287 -3.17 -12.50 -3.65
C GLN A 287 -3.09 -13.33 -4.93
N LYS A 288 -3.55 -14.59 -4.87
CA LYS A 288 -3.60 -15.48 -6.03
C LYS A 288 -4.43 -14.87 -7.16
N PHE A 289 -5.63 -14.37 -6.87
CA PHE A 289 -6.49 -13.72 -7.85
C PHE A 289 -5.83 -12.45 -8.43
N VAL A 290 -5.36 -11.55 -7.57
CA VAL A 290 -4.75 -10.28 -7.97
C VAL A 290 -3.52 -10.51 -8.86
N ALA A 291 -2.64 -11.43 -8.48
CA ALA A 291 -1.44 -11.72 -9.26
C ALA A 291 -1.76 -12.36 -10.63
N GLN A 292 -2.78 -13.22 -10.70
CA GLN A 292 -3.22 -13.80 -11.98
C GLN A 292 -3.80 -12.74 -12.92
N GLU A 293 -4.55 -11.79 -12.40
CA GLU A 293 -5.16 -10.73 -13.19
C GLU A 293 -4.14 -9.68 -13.62
N ALA A 294 -3.27 -9.24 -12.71
CA ALA A 294 -2.17 -8.30 -13.00
C ALA A 294 -1.24 -8.87 -14.09
N LYS A 295 -0.93 -10.17 -14.04
CA LYS A 295 -0.12 -10.86 -15.08
C LYS A 295 -0.70 -10.67 -16.49
N LYS A 296 -2.02 -10.68 -16.64
CA LYS A 296 -2.66 -10.52 -17.96
C LYS A 296 -2.44 -9.11 -18.50
N LEU A 297 -2.58 -8.09 -17.65
CA LEU A 297 -2.32 -6.68 -18.03
C LEU A 297 -0.85 -6.46 -18.37
N VAL A 298 0.06 -6.95 -17.52
CA VAL A 298 1.52 -6.86 -17.74
C VAL A 298 1.91 -7.51 -19.08
N LYS A 299 1.36 -8.68 -19.40
CA LYS A 299 1.60 -9.32 -20.69
C LYS A 299 1.10 -8.51 -21.89
N LYS A 300 -0.02 -7.79 -21.77
CA LYS A 300 -0.53 -6.91 -22.83
C LYS A 300 0.46 -5.76 -23.08
N VAL A 301 0.90 -5.10 -22.01
CA VAL A 301 1.92 -4.03 -22.06
C VAL A 301 3.21 -4.51 -22.74
N GLN A 302 3.74 -5.65 -22.31
CA GLN A 302 4.98 -6.21 -22.86
C GLN A 302 4.83 -6.65 -24.32
N ARG A 303 3.67 -7.18 -24.72
CA ARG A 303 3.37 -7.50 -26.14
C ARG A 303 3.29 -6.26 -27.03
N ALA A 304 2.88 -5.13 -26.47
CA ALA A 304 2.90 -3.83 -27.13
C ALA A 304 4.31 -3.21 -27.18
N GLY A 305 5.36 -3.91 -26.72
CA GLY A 305 6.75 -3.45 -26.76
C GLY A 305 7.11 -2.45 -25.67
N LYS A 306 6.30 -2.35 -24.60
CA LYS A 306 6.47 -1.38 -23.50
C LYS A 306 6.87 -2.10 -22.21
N GLU A 307 7.55 -1.41 -21.30
CA GLU A 307 7.86 -1.93 -19.95
C GLU A 307 6.64 -1.76 -19.04
N ALA A 308 6.37 -2.75 -18.18
CA ALA A 308 5.34 -2.69 -17.15
C ALA A 308 5.95 -2.39 -15.78
N MET A 309 5.70 -1.19 -15.27
CA MET A 309 6.17 -0.75 -13.96
C MET A 309 4.99 -0.64 -12.99
N MET A 310 5.17 -1.12 -11.76
CA MET A 310 4.20 -0.97 -10.68
C MET A 310 4.64 0.14 -9.72
N PHE A 311 3.71 1.00 -9.29
CA PHE A 311 3.90 1.82 -8.10
C PHE A 311 3.60 1.04 -6.82
N LEU A 312 4.51 1.05 -5.85
CA LEU A 312 4.30 0.49 -4.51
C LEU A 312 3.56 1.51 -3.62
N GLY A 313 2.23 1.53 -3.76
CA GLY A 313 1.31 2.40 -3.04
C GLY A 313 -0.09 2.34 -3.68
N ASP A 314 -1.02 3.17 -3.22
CA ASP A 314 -2.40 3.25 -3.75
C ASP A 314 -3.07 1.86 -3.85
N ASN A 315 -3.46 1.44 -5.06
CA ASN A 315 -4.16 0.18 -5.34
C ASN A 315 -3.23 -1.05 -5.42
N TRP A 316 -2.37 -1.26 -4.42
CA TRP A 316 -1.34 -2.32 -4.42
C TRP A 316 -1.72 -3.60 -3.66
N ILE A 317 -2.88 -3.62 -2.99
CA ILE A 317 -3.28 -4.74 -2.12
C ILE A 317 -3.48 -6.02 -2.95
N GLY A 318 -2.93 -7.12 -2.44
CA GLY A 318 -2.90 -8.43 -3.10
C GLY A 318 -1.74 -8.64 -4.08
N ILE A 319 -1.00 -7.59 -4.47
CA ILE A 319 0.19 -7.76 -5.32
C ILE A 319 1.35 -8.37 -4.53
N GLU A 320 1.57 -7.84 -3.31
CA GLU A 320 2.47 -8.37 -2.29
C GLU A 320 3.88 -8.72 -2.82
N PRO A 321 4.77 -7.73 -3.00
CA PRO A 321 6.08 -7.91 -3.64
C PRO A 321 6.98 -8.98 -3.02
N TYR A 322 6.81 -9.26 -1.74
CA TYR A 322 7.53 -10.30 -1.01
C TYR A 322 6.75 -11.62 -0.87
N GLY A 323 5.55 -11.69 -1.42
CA GLY A 323 4.68 -12.86 -1.44
C GLY A 323 5.02 -13.84 -2.57
N LYS A 324 4.60 -15.10 -2.40
CA LYS A 324 4.93 -16.21 -3.31
C LYS A 324 4.38 -16.04 -4.74
N TYR A 325 3.32 -15.26 -4.91
CA TYR A 325 2.67 -15.05 -6.20
C TYR A 325 3.31 -13.91 -7.02
N PHE A 326 4.05 -13.00 -6.40
CA PHE A 326 4.59 -11.83 -7.09
C PHE A 326 5.45 -12.14 -8.33
N PRO A 327 6.39 -13.12 -8.30
CA PRO A 327 7.22 -13.43 -9.47
C PRO A 327 6.41 -13.82 -10.72
N GLN A 328 5.21 -14.38 -10.55
CA GLN A 328 4.39 -14.84 -11.67
C GLN A 328 3.76 -13.70 -12.47
N ILE A 329 3.68 -12.50 -11.88
CA ILE A 329 3.12 -11.29 -12.51
C ILE A 329 4.01 -10.85 -13.68
N GLY A 330 5.34 -10.96 -13.51
CA GLY A 330 6.32 -10.67 -14.55
C GLY A 330 6.54 -9.18 -14.80
N LEU A 331 6.45 -8.35 -13.76
CA LEU A 331 6.73 -6.91 -13.82
C LEU A 331 8.17 -6.63 -14.25
N ASP A 332 8.36 -5.58 -15.04
CA ASP A 332 9.69 -5.10 -15.39
C ASP A 332 10.31 -4.34 -14.22
N ALA A 333 9.51 -3.54 -13.50
CA ALA A 333 10.00 -2.74 -12.40
C ALA A 333 8.96 -2.47 -11.30
N VAL A 334 9.48 -2.12 -10.12
CA VAL A 334 8.70 -1.47 -9.06
C VAL A 334 9.31 -0.11 -8.74
N VAL A 335 8.47 0.92 -8.74
CA VAL A 335 8.79 2.25 -8.22
C VAL A 335 8.06 2.47 -6.90
N GLY A 336 8.71 3.03 -5.88
CA GLY A 336 8.06 3.28 -4.60
C GLY A 336 8.45 4.60 -3.96
N SER A 337 7.67 5.03 -2.98
CA SER A 337 7.93 6.25 -2.22
C SER A 337 9.08 6.05 -1.23
N VAL A 338 10.06 6.96 -1.21
CA VAL A 338 11.19 6.87 -0.26
C VAL A 338 11.25 8.08 0.65
N GLY A 339 11.04 7.83 1.95
CA GLY A 339 11.20 8.80 3.05
C GLY A 339 12.31 8.46 4.04
N GLY A 340 13.00 7.33 3.86
CA GLY A 340 14.07 6.88 4.76
C GLY A 340 14.71 5.58 4.29
N GLY A 341 15.63 5.04 5.10
CA GLY A 341 16.35 3.81 4.79
C GLY A 341 15.44 2.59 4.75
N THR A 342 14.48 2.48 5.67
CA THR A 342 13.51 1.37 5.73
C THR A 342 12.67 1.31 4.45
N THR A 343 12.09 2.44 4.04
CA THR A 343 11.29 2.51 2.81
C THR A 343 12.12 2.29 1.55
N LEU A 344 13.41 2.67 1.56
CA LEU A 344 14.29 2.34 0.45
C LEU A 344 14.50 0.81 0.37
N ARG A 345 14.85 0.16 1.48
CA ARG A 345 15.07 -1.30 1.49
C ARG A 345 13.81 -2.09 1.14
N MET A 346 12.64 -1.57 1.53
CA MET A 346 11.34 -2.11 1.11
C MET A 346 11.20 -2.17 -0.42
N ILE A 347 11.83 -1.26 -1.16
CA ILE A 347 11.79 -1.19 -2.62
C ILE A 347 12.99 -1.91 -3.25
N SER A 348 14.22 -1.62 -2.80
CA SER A 348 15.44 -2.12 -3.42
C SER A 348 15.63 -3.64 -3.29
N GLU A 349 14.93 -4.27 -2.36
CA GLU A 349 15.00 -5.72 -2.15
C GLU A 349 13.79 -6.49 -2.69
N ILE A 350 12.91 -5.81 -3.46
CA ILE A 350 11.81 -6.50 -4.12
C ILE A 350 12.38 -7.53 -5.11
N PRO A 351 12.06 -8.82 -4.94
CA PRO A 351 12.56 -9.86 -5.82
C PRO A 351 11.84 -9.85 -7.16
N ALA A 352 12.39 -10.54 -8.15
CA ALA A 352 11.70 -10.88 -9.40
C ALA A 352 11.20 -9.70 -10.27
N VAL A 353 11.90 -8.57 -10.20
CA VAL A 353 11.82 -7.48 -11.19
C VAL A 353 13.19 -7.21 -11.82
N LYS A 354 13.21 -6.57 -12.98
CA LYS A 354 14.46 -6.25 -13.69
C LYS A 354 15.19 -5.08 -13.04
N TYR A 355 14.44 -4.12 -12.50
CA TYR A 355 14.99 -2.96 -11.81
C TYR A 355 14.01 -2.36 -10.81
N THR A 356 14.52 -1.53 -9.90
CA THR A 356 13.75 -0.83 -8.87
C THR A 356 14.00 0.68 -8.94
N GLU A 357 12.99 1.49 -8.63
CA GLU A 357 13.07 2.95 -8.67
C GLU A 357 12.59 3.58 -7.36
N ALA A 358 13.39 4.50 -6.81
CA ALA A 358 13.05 5.28 -5.63
C ALA A 358 12.49 6.65 -6.03
N ARG A 359 11.19 6.88 -5.78
CA ARG A 359 10.57 8.20 -5.88
C ARG A 359 10.68 8.91 -4.54
N PHE A 360 11.66 9.81 -4.43
CA PHE A 360 12.01 10.49 -3.20
C PHE A 360 10.95 11.51 -2.75
N LEU A 361 10.84 11.66 -1.43
CA LEU A 361 10.18 12.78 -0.77
C LEU A 361 11.14 13.99 -0.63
N PRO A 362 10.64 15.23 -0.51
CA PRO A 362 9.22 15.59 -0.48
C PRO A 362 8.54 15.45 -1.85
N TYR A 363 7.27 15.04 -1.82
CA TYR A 363 6.40 15.13 -2.99
C TYR A 363 6.14 16.61 -3.31
N PHE A 364 6.06 16.97 -4.59
CA PHE A 364 5.97 18.38 -5.00
C PHE A 364 4.55 18.94 -4.84
N PHE A 365 4.07 18.99 -3.60
CA PHE A 365 2.73 19.42 -3.21
C PHE A 365 2.76 20.69 -2.32
N PRO A 366 1.62 21.43 -2.24
CA PRO A 366 1.54 22.68 -1.48
C PRO A 366 1.73 22.52 0.03
N ASP A 367 1.58 21.32 0.57
CA ASP A 367 1.85 21.01 1.98
C ASP A 367 3.32 21.27 2.34
N THR A 368 4.26 20.93 1.46
CA THR A 368 5.69 21.18 1.67
C THR A 368 6.17 22.42 0.92
N PHE A 369 5.76 22.59 -0.33
CA PHE A 369 6.20 23.66 -1.22
C PHE A 369 5.33 24.92 -1.07
N ARG A 370 5.39 25.53 0.11
CA ARG A 370 4.68 26.76 0.47
C ARG A 370 5.63 27.85 0.98
N GLU A 371 5.17 29.09 0.90
CA GLU A 371 5.91 30.25 1.42
C GLU A 371 6.27 30.04 2.91
N GLY A 372 7.50 30.43 3.28
CA GLY A 372 8.03 30.27 4.64
C GLY A 372 8.57 28.87 4.98
N ASN A 373 8.32 27.84 4.17
CA ASN A 373 8.93 26.52 4.38
C ASN A 373 10.27 26.35 3.63
N ASN A 374 11.11 25.41 4.08
CA ASN A 374 12.37 25.07 3.40
C ASN A 374 12.42 23.56 3.04
N PRO A 375 12.00 23.18 1.82
CA PRO A 375 11.98 21.78 1.37
C PRO A 375 13.35 21.08 1.37
N VAL A 376 14.46 21.84 1.37
CA VAL A 376 15.82 21.28 1.40
C VAL A 376 16.09 20.50 2.70
N VAL A 377 15.48 20.90 3.82
CA VAL A 377 15.70 20.24 5.13
C VAL A 377 15.21 18.80 5.07
N GLU A 378 13.99 18.60 4.61
CA GLU A 378 13.39 17.27 4.45
C GLU A 378 14.12 16.45 3.38
N ALA A 379 14.37 17.04 2.21
CA ALA A 379 15.09 16.37 1.11
C ALA A 379 16.45 15.85 1.56
N LYS A 380 17.18 16.63 2.39
CA LYS A 380 18.47 16.23 2.94
C LYS A 380 18.35 15.11 3.95
N SER A 381 17.34 15.16 4.82
CA SER A 381 17.07 14.08 5.77
C SER A 381 16.78 12.77 5.03
N ASN A 382 15.89 12.82 4.03
CA ASN A 382 15.50 11.67 3.23
C ASN A 382 16.69 11.10 2.45
N TRP A 383 17.49 11.95 1.80
CA TRP A 383 18.69 11.52 1.09
C TRP A 383 19.70 10.85 2.03
N LEU A 384 20.02 11.45 3.19
CA LEU A 384 20.99 10.85 4.12
C LEU A 384 20.54 9.49 4.65
N ALA A 385 19.25 9.35 4.99
CA ALA A 385 18.66 8.12 5.48
C ALA A 385 18.60 7.02 4.39
N ALA A 386 18.21 7.38 3.16
CA ALA A 386 18.19 6.46 2.04
C ALA A 386 19.60 6.08 1.56
N ARG A 387 20.53 7.04 1.45
CA ARG A 387 21.89 6.84 0.94
C ARG A 387 22.64 5.75 1.70
N ARG A 388 22.53 5.72 3.03
CA ARG A 388 23.14 4.64 3.85
C ARG A 388 22.55 3.26 3.56
N ALA A 389 21.29 3.18 3.18
CA ALA A 389 20.63 1.94 2.78
C ALA A 389 20.96 1.55 1.32
N ILE A 390 21.13 2.52 0.42
CA ILE A 390 21.61 2.31 -0.96
C ILE A 390 22.96 1.60 -0.94
N LEU A 391 23.87 2.01 -0.05
CA LEU A 391 25.18 1.36 0.15
C LEU A 391 25.09 -0.12 0.60
N ARG A 392 23.91 -0.59 1.04
CA ARG A 392 23.66 -2.00 1.39
C ARG A 392 22.97 -2.74 0.26
N LYS A 393 21.89 -2.16 -0.27
CA LYS A 393 21.07 -2.71 -1.35
C LYS A 393 20.59 -1.54 -2.22
N PRO A 394 21.24 -1.25 -3.36
CA PRO A 394 20.91 -0.10 -4.18
C PRO A 394 19.58 -0.28 -4.91
N VAL A 395 18.87 0.82 -5.16
CA VAL A 395 17.89 0.92 -6.25
C VAL A 395 18.62 1.25 -7.56
N ASP A 396 18.00 0.95 -8.69
CA ASP A 396 18.58 1.20 -10.02
C ASP A 396 18.39 2.64 -10.50
N ARG A 397 17.32 3.27 -10.03
CA ARG A 397 16.90 4.61 -10.45
C ARG A 397 16.35 5.41 -9.29
N ILE A 398 16.42 6.73 -9.40
CA ILE A 398 15.75 7.66 -8.49
C ILE A 398 14.86 8.62 -9.27
N GLY A 399 13.97 9.31 -8.58
CA GLY A 399 13.14 10.33 -9.19
C GLY A 399 12.34 11.10 -8.16
N TYR A 400 11.55 12.04 -8.65
CA TYR A 400 10.60 12.81 -7.84
C TYR A 400 9.23 12.80 -8.51
N GLY A 401 8.20 13.23 -7.77
CA GLY A 401 6.83 13.33 -8.30
C GLY A 401 6.10 14.55 -7.73
N GLY A 402 4.93 14.83 -8.29
CA GLY A 402 4.11 16.01 -7.99
C GLY A 402 4.34 17.14 -9.00
N TYR A 403 3.87 18.34 -8.69
CA TYR A 403 3.86 19.47 -9.60
C TYR A 403 5.24 20.14 -9.74
N LEU A 404 5.88 19.97 -10.90
CA LEU A 404 7.17 20.60 -11.21
C LEU A 404 7.14 22.12 -11.01
N SER A 405 6.01 22.75 -11.36
CA SER A 405 5.79 24.19 -11.19
C SER A 405 5.91 24.68 -9.74
N LEU A 406 5.62 23.83 -8.75
CA LEU A 406 5.80 24.18 -7.33
C LEU A 406 7.27 24.07 -6.93
N ALA A 407 7.92 22.94 -7.24
CA ALA A 407 9.32 22.72 -6.90
C ALA A 407 10.25 23.77 -7.53
N TYR A 408 9.95 24.18 -8.76
CA TYR A 408 10.75 25.17 -9.50
C TYR A 408 10.83 26.54 -8.81
N LYS A 409 9.82 26.91 -7.99
CA LYS A 409 9.81 28.15 -7.20
C LYS A 409 10.85 28.16 -6.06
N PHE A 410 11.47 27.02 -5.77
CA PHE A 410 12.46 26.85 -4.70
C PHE A 410 13.85 26.54 -5.28
N PRO A 411 14.61 27.55 -5.73
CA PRO A 411 15.88 27.33 -6.44
C PRO A 411 16.93 26.59 -5.60
N LYS A 412 16.93 26.79 -4.27
CA LYS A 412 17.81 26.04 -3.35
C LYS A 412 17.49 24.54 -3.34
N PHE A 413 16.21 24.19 -3.46
CA PHE A 413 15.76 22.79 -3.56
C PHE A 413 16.17 22.21 -4.91
N VAL A 414 15.93 22.92 -6.01
CA VAL A 414 16.35 22.50 -7.36
C VAL A 414 17.85 22.21 -7.43
N SER A 415 18.69 23.11 -6.89
CA SER A 415 20.15 22.92 -6.82
C SER A 415 20.57 21.80 -5.87
N TYR A 416 19.74 21.46 -4.87
CA TYR A 416 20.01 20.33 -3.99
C TYR A 416 19.72 19.00 -4.70
N VAL A 417 18.60 18.89 -5.40
CA VAL A 417 18.25 17.71 -6.21
C VAL A 417 19.29 17.44 -7.29
N GLU A 418 19.82 18.48 -7.92
CA GLU A 418 20.94 18.37 -8.87
C GLU A 418 22.16 17.66 -8.24
N LYS A 419 22.53 18.02 -7.01
CA LYS A 419 23.63 17.36 -6.28
C LYS A 419 23.30 15.92 -5.92
N VAL A 420 22.06 15.65 -5.49
CA VAL A 420 21.60 14.29 -5.14
C VAL A 420 21.66 13.37 -6.36
N ALA A 421 21.25 13.87 -7.54
CA ALA A 421 21.30 13.12 -8.79
C ALA A 421 22.74 12.77 -9.19
N ASP A 422 23.67 13.73 -9.11
CA ASP A 422 25.09 13.50 -9.40
C ASP A 422 25.71 12.50 -8.40
N GLU A 423 25.44 12.67 -7.09
CA GLU A 423 25.95 11.78 -6.04
C GLU A 423 25.38 10.37 -6.15
N PHE A 424 24.08 10.23 -6.49
CA PHE A 424 23.47 8.92 -6.70
C PHE A 424 24.14 8.17 -7.86
N ARG A 425 24.39 8.84 -8.98
CA ARG A 425 25.10 8.24 -10.13
C ARG A 425 26.50 7.79 -9.74
N GLU A 426 27.26 8.64 -9.05
CA GLU A 426 28.60 8.29 -8.55
C GLU A 426 28.54 7.06 -7.63
N ILE A 427 27.62 7.03 -6.66
CA ILE A 427 27.46 5.88 -5.77
C ILE A 427 27.12 4.63 -6.57
N TYR A 428 26.11 4.71 -7.45
CA TYR A 428 25.63 3.58 -8.23
C TYR A 428 26.73 2.99 -9.12
N GLU A 429 27.50 3.83 -9.84
CA GLU A 429 28.62 3.40 -10.68
C GLU A 429 29.69 2.64 -9.89
N ASN A 430 29.89 2.99 -8.61
CA ASN A 430 30.88 2.34 -7.75
C ASN A 430 30.38 1.05 -7.07
N ILE A 431 29.06 0.92 -6.82
CA ILE A 431 28.52 -0.19 -6.01
C ILE A 431 27.63 -1.18 -6.78
N ALA A 432 27.19 -0.85 -7.99
CA ALA A 432 26.29 -1.70 -8.74
C ALA A 432 26.91 -3.07 -9.02
N GLY A 433 26.15 -4.13 -8.76
CA GLY A 433 26.62 -5.52 -8.88
C GLY A 433 27.63 -5.97 -7.83
N GLN A 434 27.98 -5.12 -6.87
CA GLN A 434 28.87 -5.47 -5.75
C GLN A 434 28.07 -6.00 -4.56
N THR A 435 28.66 -6.91 -3.80
CA THR A 435 28.13 -7.33 -2.49
C THR A 435 28.88 -6.58 -1.39
N PRO A 436 28.21 -5.68 -0.64
CA PRO A 436 28.87 -4.96 0.44
C PRO A 436 29.22 -5.91 1.58
N TYR A 437 30.30 -5.59 2.30
CA TYR A 437 30.67 -6.34 3.51
C TYR A 437 29.55 -6.31 4.55
N THR A 438 29.23 -7.49 5.09
CA THR A 438 28.33 -7.70 6.22
C THR A 438 29.08 -8.46 7.31
N GLY A 439 29.02 -7.95 8.54
CA GLY A 439 29.73 -8.56 9.67
C GLY A 439 28.93 -9.67 10.36
N LEU A 440 27.60 -9.63 10.22
CA LEU A 440 26.64 -10.57 10.81
C LEU A 440 25.43 -10.71 9.90
N LYS A 441 24.70 -11.82 10.04
CA LYS A 441 23.35 -12.00 9.53
C LYS A 441 22.33 -11.89 10.67
N VAL A 442 21.41 -10.95 10.49
CA VAL A 442 20.36 -10.61 11.45
C VAL A 442 18.99 -11.02 10.88
N ALA A 443 18.25 -11.85 11.60
CA ALA A 443 16.87 -12.18 11.26
C ALA A 443 15.89 -11.39 12.14
N VAL A 444 14.98 -10.64 11.52
CA VAL A 444 13.86 -10.01 12.23
C VAL A 444 12.72 -11.02 12.32
N LEU A 445 12.39 -11.46 13.54
CA LEU A 445 11.36 -12.46 13.80
C LEU A 445 10.03 -11.81 14.19
N ASN A 446 8.95 -12.13 13.48
CA ASN A 446 7.58 -11.73 13.81
C ASN A 446 6.54 -12.71 13.22
N ALA A 447 5.24 -12.42 13.28
CA ALA A 447 4.20 -13.32 12.75
C ALA A 447 4.05 -13.31 11.22
N TRP A 448 4.70 -12.37 10.52
CA TRP A 448 4.59 -12.20 9.08
C TRP A 448 5.81 -12.69 8.31
N GLY A 449 6.99 -12.60 8.91
CA GLY A 449 8.26 -12.94 8.28
C GLY A 449 8.47 -12.21 6.95
N ARG A 450 8.92 -12.96 5.95
CA ARG A 450 9.27 -12.43 4.62
C ARG A 450 8.16 -11.63 3.96
N LEU A 451 6.89 -12.01 4.14
CA LEU A 451 5.75 -11.33 3.50
C LEU A 451 5.67 -9.83 3.84
N ARG A 452 6.23 -9.42 5.00
CA ARG A 452 6.29 -8.02 5.45
C ARG A 452 7.75 -7.53 5.62
N SER A 453 8.64 -7.95 4.73
CA SER A 453 10.03 -7.49 4.71
C SER A 453 10.10 -5.95 4.62
N TRP A 454 10.77 -5.31 5.58
CA TRP A 454 10.88 -3.85 5.74
C TRP A 454 9.56 -3.09 5.96
N GLN A 455 8.49 -3.80 6.31
CA GLN A 455 7.13 -3.26 6.43
C GLN A 455 6.63 -3.27 7.87
N ALA A 456 7.37 -3.84 8.82
CA ALA A 456 6.97 -3.93 10.22
C ALA A 456 6.84 -2.54 10.88
N HIS A 457 5.89 -2.43 11.82
CA HIS A 457 5.59 -1.22 12.60
C HIS A 457 5.09 -0.01 11.80
N MET A 458 4.77 -0.17 10.52
CA MET A 458 4.22 0.89 9.69
C MET A 458 2.68 0.86 9.73
N VAL A 459 2.07 2.04 9.90
CA VAL A 459 0.61 2.23 9.81
C VAL A 459 0.30 2.95 8.49
N ALA A 460 0.69 4.21 8.39
CA ALA A 460 0.77 4.96 7.14
C ALA A 460 2.22 4.94 6.60
N HIS A 461 2.35 4.99 5.28
CA HIS A 461 3.64 4.91 4.61
C HIS A 461 4.57 6.07 5.00
N ALA A 462 5.75 5.75 5.53
CA ALA A 462 6.79 6.70 5.93
C ALA A 462 6.40 7.76 6.98
N ILE A 463 5.27 7.58 7.68
CA ILE A 463 4.85 8.49 8.75
C ILE A 463 5.16 7.85 10.11
N PRO A 464 6.08 8.41 10.91
CA PRO A 464 6.33 7.94 12.26
C PRO A 464 5.21 8.40 13.20
N TYR A 465 4.66 7.48 13.99
CA TYR A 465 3.73 7.79 15.07
C TYR A 465 4.42 7.61 16.42
N LYS A 466 3.98 8.34 17.45
CA LYS A 466 4.48 8.18 18.83
C LYS A 466 4.40 6.71 19.31
N GLN A 467 3.42 5.97 18.82
CA GLN A 467 3.14 4.58 19.18
C GLN A 467 4.09 3.60 18.47
N THR A 468 4.66 3.97 17.32
CA THR A 468 5.43 3.05 16.46
C THR A 468 6.90 3.40 16.34
N TYR A 469 7.29 4.67 16.53
CA TYR A 469 8.64 5.14 16.22
C TYR A 469 9.75 4.39 16.98
N THR A 470 9.50 3.98 18.23
CA THR A 470 10.47 3.22 19.03
C THR A 470 10.83 1.87 18.39
N TYR A 471 9.87 1.21 17.74
CA TYR A 471 10.09 -0.08 17.07
C TYR A 471 10.50 0.10 15.60
N ALA A 472 9.87 1.05 14.88
CA ALA A 472 10.26 1.37 13.50
C ALA A 472 11.73 1.82 13.41
N GLY A 473 12.26 2.45 14.47
CA GLY A 473 13.67 2.80 14.59
C GLY A 473 14.63 1.62 14.53
N VAL A 474 14.19 0.39 14.87
CA VAL A 474 14.99 -0.84 14.73
C VAL A 474 15.25 -1.13 13.26
N LEU A 475 14.20 -1.16 12.43
CA LEU A 475 14.36 -1.33 10.98
C LEU A 475 15.13 -0.17 10.37
N GLU A 476 14.87 1.07 10.81
CA GLU A 476 15.63 2.21 10.30
C GLU A 476 17.12 2.08 10.62
N ALA A 477 17.48 1.65 11.84
CA ALA A 477 18.87 1.38 12.19
C ALA A 477 19.48 0.23 11.36
N LEU A 478 18.76 -0.86 11.13
CA LEU A 478 19.23 -2.00 10.33
C LEU A 478 19.41 -1.65 8.85
N SER A 479 18.55 -0.81 8.29
CA SER A 479 18.48 -0.55 6.83
C SER A 479 19.79 -0.12 6.17
N GLY A 480 20.65 0.59 6.90
CA GLY A 480 21.98 1.02 6.46
C GLY A 480 23.15 0.47 7.29
N SER A 481 22.91 -0.49 8.17
CA SER A 481 23.96 -1.15 8.96
C SER A 481 24.74 -2.16 8.13
N SER A 482 25.99 -2.44 8.49
CA SER A 482 26.84 -3.46 7.83
C SER A 482 26.51 -4.88 8.30
N VAL A 483 25.24 -5.25 8.18
CA VAL A 483 24.71 -6.57 8.50
C VAL A 483 23.81 -7.04 7.35
N ASP A 484 23.78 -8.33 7.11
CA ASP A 484 22.77 -8.93 6.23
C ASP A 484 21.47 -9.06 7.02
N VAL A 485 20.33 -8.74 6.42
CA VAL A 485 19.04 -8.71 7.12
C VAL A 485 18.06 -9.63 6.42
N SER A 486 17.52 -10.58 7.16
CA SER A 486 16.41 -11.45 6.72
C SER A 486 15.19 -11.25 7.63
N PHE A 487 14.04 -11.76 7.19
CA PHE A 487 12.79 -11.69 7.92
C PHE A 487 12.23 -13.11 8.06
N LEU A 488 12.00 -13.54 9.30
CA LEU A 488 11.49 -14.86 9.62
C LEU A 488 10.13 -14.76 10.29
N SER A 489 9.27 -15.72 9.98
CA SER A 489 8.02 -15.94 10.68
C SER A 489 8.20 -16.95 11.83
N PHE A 490 7.30 -16.94 12.82
CA PHE A 490 7.28 -18.03 13.81
C PHE A 490 6.99 -19.38 13.17
N ASP A 491 6.17 -19.39 12.12
CA ASP A 491 5.85 -20.59 11.35
C ASP A 491 7.11 -21.11 10.62
N ASP A 492 7.95 -20.22 10.07
CA ASP A 492 9.23 -20.58 9.43
C ASP A 492 10.13 -21.34 10.42
N ILE A 493 10.26 -20.85 11.67
CA ILE A 493 11.06 -21.54 12.70
C ILE A 493 10.44 -22.88 13.08
N LEU A 494 9.11 -22.95 13.20
CA LEU A 494 8.41 -24.18 13.58
C LEU A 494 8.51 -25.26 12.50
N GLU A 495 8.49 -24.87 11.23
CA GLU A 495 8.49 -25.79 10.08
C GLU A 495 9.91 -26.16 9.65
N GLU A 496 10.80 -25.18 9.52
CA GLU A 496 12.13 -25.34 8.90
C GLU A 496 13.29 -25.22 9.90
N GLY A 497 13.04 -24.71 11.11
CA GLY A 497 14.08 -24.38 12.09
C GLY A 497 14.73 -23.01 11.83
N ILE A 498 15.72 -22.67 12.66
CA ILE A 498 16.47 -21.42 12.49
C ILE A 498 17.58 -21.67 11.46
N PRO A 499 17.69 -20.85 10.39
CA PRO A 499 18.75 -21.02 9.40
C PRO A 499 20.14 -20.98 10.06
N SER A 500 21.00 -21.93 9.69
CA SER A 500 22.34 -22.11 10.30
C SER A 500 23.29 -20.94 10.11
N ASP A 501 22.99 -20.04 9.17
CA ASP A 501 23.79 -18.87 8.86
C ASP A 501 23.27 -17.59 9.53
N VAL A 502 22.23 -17.67 10.36
CA VAL A 502 21.74 -16.54 11.18
C VAL A 502 22.56 -16.45 12.45
N ASP A 503 23.13 -15.27 12.71
CA ASP A 503 23.92 -14.99 13.91
C ASP A 503 23.05 -14.40 15.02
N VAL A 504 22.11 -13.52 14.65
CA VAL A 504 21.26 -12.77 15.61
C VAL A 504 19.81 -12.79 15.17
N ILE A 505 18.90 -13.09 16.10
CA ILE A 505 17.45 -12.89 15.94
C ILE A 505 17.06 -11.64 16.73
N ILE A 506 16.30 -10.75 16.11
CA ILE A 506 15.67 -9.60 16.75
C ILE A 506 14.16 -9.83 16.78
N ASN A 507 13.56 -9.81 17.98
CA ASN A 507 12.12 -9.79 18.15
C ASN A 507 11.70 -8.51 18.90
N ALA A 508 11.11 -7.55 18.17
CA ALA A 508 10.77 -6.25 18.72
C ALA A 508 9.31 -5.91 18.43
N GLY A 509 8.53 -5.61 19.47
CA GLY A 509 7.16 -5.17 19.33
C GLY A 509 6.44 -5.02 20.67
N LEU A 510 5.31 -4.33 20.67
CA LEU A 510 4.44 -4.28 21.85
C LEU A 510 3.87 -5.67 22.13
N ARG A 511 3.67 -6.02 23.40
CA ARG A 511 3.02 -7.26 23.84
C ARG A 511 1.72 -7.52 23.06
N ASP A 512 1.48 -8.78 22.71
CA ASP A 512 0.26 -9.27 22.04
C ASP A 512 0.01 -8.65 20.65
N THR A 513 1.08 -8.19 19.98
CA THR A 513 1.05 -7.79 18.56
C THR A 513 1.71 -8.84 17.68
N ALA A 514 1.42 -8.83 16.37
CA ALA A 514 2.09 -9.66 15.38
C ALA A 514 3.62 -9.52 15.40
N PHE A 515 4.13 -8.34 15.76
CA PHE A 515 5.56 -8.06 15.76
C PHE A 515 6.28 -8.65 16.98
N SER A 516 5.62 -8.71 18.14
CA SER A 516 6.16 -9.46 19.29
C SER A 516 5.84 -10.95 19.22
N GLY A 517 4.68 -11.34 18.67
CA GLY A 517 4.28 -12.74 18.46
C GLY A 517 3.16 -13.27 19.35
N GLY A 518 2.76 -12.52 20.39
CA GLY A 518 1.61 -12.86 21.23
C GLY A 518 1.57 -14.32 21.68
N ALA A 519 0.55 -15.07 21.24
CA ALA A 519 0.34 -16.47 21.63
C ALA A 519 1.43 -17.44 21.12
N ALA A 520 2.23 -17.08 20.12
CA ALA A 520 3.31 -17.94 19.59
C ALA A 520 4.30 -18.35 20.70
N TRP A 521 4.56 -17.46 21.66
CA TRP A 521 5.46 -17.74 22.79
C TRP A 521 4.95 -18.80 23.78
N ARG A 522 3.73 -19.30 23.62
CA ARG A 522 3.20 -20.44 24.39
C ARG A 522 3.56 -21.78 23.75
N ASP A 523 4.06 -21.79 22.52
CA ASP A 523 4.46 -23.00 21.81
C ASP A 523 5.79 -23.53 22.37
N GLN A 524 5.75 -24.74 22.93
CA GLN A 524 6.92 -25.37 23.55
C GLN A 524 8.01 -25.74 22.53
N LYS A 525 7.62 -26.08 21.29
CA LYS A 525 8.56 -26.40 20.22
C LYS A 525 9.32 -25.14 19.81
N LEU A 526 8.63 -24.01 19.63
CA LEU A 526 9.26 -22.73 19.33
C LEU A 526 10.28 -22.34 20.41
N LEU A 527 9.87 -22.39 21.69
CA LEU A 527 10.74 -22.07 22.82
C LEU A 527 11.97 -23.00 22.90
N ARG A 528 11.80 -24.29 22.62
CA ARG A 528 12.89 -25.26 22.60
C ARG A 528 13.90 -24.93 21.48
N LEU A 529 13.42 -24.70 20.26
CA LEU A 529 14.26 -24.39 19.11
C LEU A 529 15.08 -23.11 19.33
N LEU A 530 14.45 -22.05 19.83
CA LEU A 530 15.14 -20.79 20.13
C LEU A 530 16.18 -20.95 21.25
N ARG A 531 15.82 -21.63 22.35
CA ARG A 531 16.75 -21.84 23.48
C ARG A 531 17.94 -22.71 23.11
N GLU A 532 17.70 -23.77 22.33
CA GLU A 532 18.76 -24.66 21.82
C GLU A 532 19.71 -23.89 20.90
N TRP A 533 19.18 -23.05 20.00
CA TRP A 533 20.00 -22.20 19.14
C TRP A 533 20.81 -21.15 19.92
N ILE A 534 20.21 -20.54 20.96
CA ILE A 534 20.93 -19.60 21.85
C ILE A 534 22.06 -20.30 22.60
N ASP A 535 21.81 -21.50 23.15
CA ASP A 535 22.82 -22.31 23.85
C ASP A 535 24.00 -22.68 22.95
N GLN A 536 23.74 -22.86 21.65
CA GLN A 536 24.75 -23.12 20.61
C GLN A 536 25.48 -21.85 20.12
N GLY A 537 25.19 -20.68 20.71
CA GLY A 537 25.90 -19.43 20.45
C GLY A 537 25.11 -18.37 19.68
N GLY A 538 23.84 -18.60 19.36
CA GLY A 538 22.97 -17.62 18.72
C GLY A 538 22.65 -16.41 19.60
N GLY A 539 22.63 -15.21 19.02
CA GLY A 539 22.25 -13.98 19.71
C GLY A 539 20.74 -13.70 19.62
N PHE A 540 20.06 -13.47 20.75
CA PHE A 540 18.65 -13.07 20.75
C PHE A 540 18.49 -11.69 21.39
N ILE A 541 17.87 -10.76 20.67
CA ILE A 541 17.60 -9.37 21.11
C ILE A 541 16.10 -9.12 21.20
#